data_AF-A0A2K6W3Q7-F1
#
_entry.id   AF-A0A2K6W3Q7-F1
#
_cell.length_a   1.000
_cell.length_b   1.000
_cell.length_c   1.000
_cell.angle_alpha   90.00
_cell.angle_beta   90.00
_cell.angle_gamma   90.00
#
_symmetry.space_group_name_H-M   'P 1'
#
loop_
_entity.id
_entity.type
_entity.pdbx_description
1 polymer ?
#
loop_
_entity_poly.entity_id
_entity_poly.type
_entity_poly.pdbx_seq_one_letter_code
_entity_poly.pdbx_strand_id
1 'polypeptide(L)'
;MLYQLILLIASVAKCSAVVSRLQCKWRGSCRTQRQILDSVLGVIVWKELTEVDFFSDYIWDGLSMMITNLEELIHWLTTYPAGLKLNSHLNAILSQFFVYHIYLWQTYLSVASVYIGFGFISLSCFFGLSVFFAALSDLLRLLTVHIYCFHIYAFKLATLSVMSIKSLWRLFRGRKYNPLRQRVDSVKLDTRQLFIATLFFIILLFLLPTILVYFFVFSSLHCGVRAMQMALLLLSMVQDEIIFCVLKQHYN
;
A
#
# COMPACT_ATOMS: atom_id res chain seq x y z
N MET A 1 12.80 -2.11 -27.26
CA MET A 1 12.47 -0.73 -26.84
C MET A 1 10.97 -0.44 -27.01
N LEU A 2 10.46 -0.08 -28.20
CA LEU A 2 9.05 0.33 -28.35
C LEU A 2 8.03 -0.73 -27.88
N TYR A 3 8.21 -2.00 -28.26
CA TYR A 3 7.32 -3.09 -27.82
C TYR A 3 7.30 -3.29 -26.29
N GLN A 4 8.47 -3.21 -25.65
CA GLN A 4 8.58 -3.30 -24.18
C GLN A 4 7.91 -2.09 -23.50
N LEU A 5 8.05 -0.91 -24.08
CA LEU A 5 7.37 0.29 -23.60
C LEU A 5 5.85 0.15 -23.71
N ILE A 6 5.34 -0.37 -24.84
CA ILE A 6 3.90 -0.64 -25.04
C ILE A 6 3.40 -1.66 -24.02
N LEU A 7 4.13 -2.75 -23.77
CA LEU A 7 3.76 -3.75 -22.77
C LEU A 7 3.74 -3.16 -21.35
N LEU A 8 4.71 -2.30 -21.01
CA LEU A 8 4.76 -1.62 -19.73
C LEU A 8 3.57 -0.69 -19.57
N ILE A 9 3.28 0.15 -20.58
CA ILE A 9 2.14 1.07 -20.59
C ILE A 9 0.83 0.27 -20.48
N ALA A 10 0.68 -0.82 -21.23
CA ALA A 10 -0.51 -1.66 -21.16
C ALA A 10 -0.67 -2.35 -19.79
N SER A 11 0.44 -2.75 -19.16
CA SER A 11 0.43 -3.32 -17.81
C SER A 11 -0.01 -2.28 -16.77
N VAL A 12 0.57 -1.08 -16.82
CA VAL A 12 0.21 0.04 -15.94
C VAL A 12 -1.25 0.45 -16.17
N ALA A 13 -1.68 0.53 -17.43
CA ALA A 13 -3.05 0.88 -17.80
C ALA A 13 -4.06 -0.15 -17.27
N LYS A 14 -3.74 -1.45 -17.29
CA LYS A 14 -4.61 -2.49 -16.69
C LYS A 14 -4.76 -2.35 -15.18
N CYS A 15 -3.77 -1.78 -14.50
CA CYS A 15 -3.80 -1.55 -13.05
C CYS A 15 -4.42 -0.20 -12.67
N SER A 16 -4.65 0.70 -13.63
CA SER A 16 -5.24 2.01 -13.38
C SER A 16 -6.76 1.93 -13.26
N ALA A 17 -7.27 2.47 -12.15
CA ALA A 17 -8.70 2.62 -11.93
C ALA A 17 -9.32 3.56 -12.98
N VAL A 18 -8.62 4.61 -13.40
CA VAL A 18 -9.09 5.56 -14.43
C VAL A 18 -9.36 4.84 -15.74
N VAL A 19 -8.41 4.02 -16.20
CA VAL A 19 -8.56 3.26 -17.46
C VAL A 19 -9.70 2.27 -17.35
N SER A 20 -9.79 1.52 -16.25
CA SER A 20 -10.91 0.62 -16.00
C SER A 20 -12.25 1.37 -16.03
N ARG A 21 -12.29 2.58 -15.47
CA ARG A 21 -13.51 3.38 -15.40
C ARG A 21 -13.95 3.91 -16.76
N LEU A 22 -13.01 4.42 -17.55
CA LEU A 22 -13.26 4.86 -18.93
C LEU A 22 -13.73 3.69 -19.81
N GLN A 23 -13.10 2.52 -19.68
CA GLN A 23 -13.52 1.31 -20.41
C GLN A 23 -14.93 0.86 -20.03
N CYS A 24 -15.28 0.93 -18.74
CA CYS A 24 -16.62 0.58 -18.26
C CYS A 24 -17.69 1.56 -18.78
N LYS A 25 -17.43 2.87 -18.73
CA LYS A 25 -18.35 3.89 -19.25
C LYS A 25 -18.65 3.76 -20.73
N TRP A 26 -17.66 3.32 -21.52
CA TRP A 26 -17.83 3.16 -22.96
C TRP A 26 -18.65 1.90 -23.33
N ARG A 27 -18.90 1.00 -22.37
CA ARG A 27 -19.80 -0.16 -22.54
C ARG A 27 -21.19 0.19 -22.02
N GLY A 28 -22.16 0.34 -22.92
CA GLY A 28 -23.58 0.44 -22.54
C GLY A 28 -24.42 1.42 -23.36
N SER A 29 -25.73 1.38 -23.12
CA SER A 29 -26.72 2.32 -23.67
C SER A 29 -26.61 3.69 -23.01
N CYS A 30 -27.11 4.73 -23.69
CA CYS A 30 -27.09 6.13 -23.21
C CYS A 30 -25.68 6.69 -22.87
N ARG A 31 -24.62 6.10 -23.43
CA ARG A 31 -23.21 6.41 -23.12
C ARG A 31 -22.85 7.90 -23.18
N THR A 32 -23.30 8.61 -24.22
CA THR A 32 -22.98 10.02 -24.43
C THR A 32 -23.65 10.89 -23.36
N GLN A 33 -24.93 10.64 -23.07
CA GLN A 33 -25.66 11.38 -22.04
C GLN A 33 -25.11 11.13 -20.65
N ARG A 34 -24.76 9.87 -20.32
CA ARG A 34 -24.11 9.52 -19.05
C ARG A 34 -22.79 10.25 -18.89
N GLN A 35 -21.98 10.30 -19.95
CA GLN A 35 -20.71 11.01 -19.94
C GLN A 35 -20.90 12.52 -19.78
N ILE A 36 -21.87 13.12 -20.49
CA ILE A 36 -22.16 14.56 -20.37
C ILE A 36 -22.58 14.91 -18.94
N LEU A 37 -23.52 14.17 -18.35
CA LEU A 37 -23.97 14.42 -16.97
C LEU A 37 -22.82 14.25 -15.96
N ASP A 38 -22.01 13.20 -16.09
CA ASP A 38 -20.86 13.01 -15.21
C ASP A 38 -19.80 14.11 -15.37
N SER A 39 -19.58 14.58 -16.60
CA SER A 39 -18.66 15.69 -16.90
C SER A 39 -19.15 17.01 -16.32
N VAL A 40 -20.45 17.30 -16.39
CA VAL A 40 -21.05 18.48 -15.75
C VAL A 40 -20.85 18.43 -14.23
N LEU A 41 -21.11 17.29 -13.59
CA LEU A 41 -20.86 17.10 -12.16
C LEU A 41 -19.37 17.22 -11.80
N GLY A 42 -18.50 16.71 -12.67
CA GLY A 42 -17.06 16.85 -12.53
C GLY A 42 -16.59 18.31 -12.60
N VAL A 43 -17.13 19.12 -13.51
CA VAL A 43 -16.81 20.55 -13.63
C VAL A 43 -17.32 21.35 -12.42
N ILE A 44 -18.52 21.03 -11.91
CA ILE A 44 -19.04 21.65 -10.68
C ILE A 44 -18.10 21.36 -9.52
N VAL A 45 -17.74 20.09 -9.30
CA VAL A 45 -16.82 19.70 -8.22
C VAL A 45 -15.42 20.29 -8.44
N TRP A 46 -14.94 20.38 -9.68
CA TRP A 46 -13.67 21.03 -9.98
C TRP A 46 -13.65 22.49 -9.50
N LYS A 47 -14.71 23.25 -9.77
CA LYS A 47 -14.81 24.65 -9.33
C LYS A 47 -14.72 24.74 -7.81
N GLU A 48 -15.52 23.96 -7.09
CA GLU A 48 -15.53 23.93 -5.61
C GLU A 48 -14.17 23.50 -5.05
N LEU A 49 -13.51 22.52 -5.65
CA LEU A 49 -12.19 22.04 -5.23
C LEU A 49 -11.07 23.04 -5.52
N THR A 50 -11.19 23.82 -6.60
CA THR A 50 -10.25 24.91 -6.91
C THR A 50 -10.41 26.06 -5.93
N GLU A 51 -11.62 26.36 -5.44
CA GLU A 51 -11.82 27.40 -4.42
C GLU A 51 -11.16 27.09 -3.07
N VAL A 52 -10.94 25.81 -2.75
CA VAL A 52 -10.24 25.36 -1.54
C VAL A 52 -8.78 24.92 -1.80
N ASP A 53 -8.21 25.28 -2.96
CA ASP A 53 -6.84 24.94 -3.37
C ASP A 53 -6.51 23.44 -3.24
N PHE A 54 -7.50 22.57 -3.46
CA PHE A 54 -7.38 21.13 -3.24
C PHE A 54 -6.26 20.51 -4.10
N PHE A 55 -6.10 20.99 -5.34
CA PHE A 55 -5.21 20.39 -6.33
C PHE A 55 -3.72 20.72 -6.10
N SER A 56 -3.37 21.55 -5.12
CA SER A 56 -1.98 21.80 -4.72
C SER A 56 -1.82 21.64 -3.22
N ASP A 57 -2.25 22.63 -2.46
CA ASP A 57 -1.80 22.86 -1.09
C ASP A 57 -2.38 21.79 -0.18
N TYR A 58 -3.65 21.45 -0.35
CA TYR A 58 -4.30 20.40 0.43
C TYR A 58 -3.64 19.01 0.24
N ILE A 59 -3.26 18.66 -0.99
CA ILE A 59 -2.58 17.37 -1.25
C ILE A 59 -1.18 17.37 -0.62
N TRP A 60 -0.45 18.50 -0.72
CA TRP A 60 0.88 18.64 -0.13
C TRP A 60 0.86 18.62 1.39
N ASP A 61 -0.10 19.30 2.01
CA ASP A 61 -0.30 19.32 3.45
C ASP A 61 -0.70 17.94 3.96
N GLY A 62 -1.61 17.25 3.26
CA GLY A 62 -2.01 15.89 3.59
C GLY A 62 -0.84 14.90 3.48
N LEU A 63 0.01 15.03 2.47
CA LEU A 63 1.23 14.25 2.32
C LEU A 63 2.23 14.53 3.45
N SER A 64 2.48 15.80 3.76
CA SER A 64 3.40 16.22 4.82
C SER A 64 2.94 15.71 6.17
N MET A 65 1.64 15.85 6.46
CA MET A 65 0.99 15.32 7.65
C MET A 65 1.14 13.80 7.75
N MET A 66 0.94 13.07 6.65
CA MET A 66 1.14 11.61 6.61
C MET A 66 2.59 11.23 6.92
N ILE A 67 3.57 11.94 6.34
CA ILE A 67 5.00 11.69 6.58
C ILE A 67 5.33 11.92 8.06
N THR A 68 4.97 13.07 8.63
CA THR A 68 5.22 13.39 10.04
C THR A 68 4.59 12.37 10.97
N ASN A 69 3.31 12.01 10.75
CA ASN A 69 2.65 10.99 11.57
C ASN A 69 3.32 9.61 11.46
N LEU A 70 3.83 9.25 10.28
CA LEU A 70 4.51 7.98 10.07
C LEU A 70 5.88 7.95 10.77
N GLU A 71 6.63 9.06 10.74
CA GLU A 71 7.88 9.23 11.48
C GLU A 71 7.64 9.18 12.99
N GLU A 72 6.65 9.92 13.49
CA GLU A 72 6.23 9.89 14.90
C GLU A 72 5.80 8.49 15.33
N LEU A 73 5.05 7.77 14.49
CA LEU A 73 4.66 6.39 14.76
C LEU A 73 5.89 5.48 14.86
N ILE A 74 6.87 5.61 13.97
CA ILE A 74 8.10 4.82 14.03
C ILE A 74 8.93 5.18 15.27
N HIS A 75 9.02 6.47 15.62
CA HIS A 75 9.67 6.90 16.85
C HIS A 75 8.94 6.37 18.09
N TRP A 76 7.61 6.38 18.09
CA TRP A 76 6.81 5.77 19.15
C TRP A 76 7.10 4.28 19.31
N LEU A 77 7.25 3.55 18.20
CA LEU A 77 7.66 2.14 18.23
C LEU A 77 9.02 1.92 18.90
N THR A 78 9.94 2.90 18.86
CA THR A 78 11.26 2.79 19.51
C THR A 78 11.21 2.83 21.04
N THR A 79 10.19 3.47 21.62
CA THR A 79 10.08 3.67 23.06
C THR A 79 9.55 2.42 23.77
N TYR A 80 8.23 2.26 23.91
CA TYR A 80 7.57 1.07 24.46
C TYR A 80 6.11 1.01 23.96
N PRO A 81 5.86 0.52 22.74
CA PRO A 81 4.50 0.48 22.22
C PRO A 81 3.63 -0.42 23.09
N ALA A 82 2.52 0.12 23.61
CA ALA A 82 1.61 -0.55 24.53
C ALA A 82 2.27 -1.17 25.79
N GLY A 83 3.42 -0.63 26.24
CA GLY A 83 4.16 -1.14 27.39
C GLY A 83 4.96 -2.42 27.13
N LEU A 84 5.06 -2.86 25.87
CA LEU A 84 5.86 -4.03 25.51
C LEU A 84 7.35 -3.67 25.48
N LYS A 85 8.15 -4.33 26.32
CA LYS A 85 9.62 -4.23 26.29
C LYS A 85 10.16 -4.97 25.07
N LEU A 86 10.29 -4.25 23.96
CA LEU A 86 10.86 -4.77 22.72
C LEU A 86 12.39 -4.86 22.80
N ASN A 87 12.98 -5.59 21.85
CA ASN A 87 14.43 -5.70 21.76
C ASN A 87 15.01 -4.38 21.25
N SER A 88 15.74 -3.64 22.09
CA SER A 88 16.25 -2.30 21.79
C SER A 88 17.15 -2.25 20.54
N HIS A 89 18.05 -3.23 20.38
CA HIS A 89 18.97 -3.28 19.25
C HIS A 89 18.24 -3.46 17.92
N LEU A 90 17.33 -4.44 17.85
CA LEU A 90 16.54 -4.65 16.64
C LEU A 90 15.62 -3.45 16.35
N ASN A 91 15.02 -2.88 17.39
CA ASN A 91 14.14 -1.73 17.25
C ASN A 91 14.86 -0.51 16.66
N ALA A 92 16.09 -0.24 17.12
CA ALA A 92 16.93 0.82 16.57
C ALA A 92 17.24 0.59 15.08
N ILE A 93 17.62 -0.63 14.69
CA ILE A 93 17.91 -0.97 13.30
C ILE A 93 16.66 -0.83 12.41
N LEU A 94 15.52 -1.35 12.86
CA LEU A 94 14.28 -1.29 12.10
C LEU A 94 13.78 0.14 11.95
N SER A 95 13.75 0.92 13.04
CA SER A 95 13.35 2.32 13.01
C SER A 95 14.23 3.13 12.06
N GLN A 96 15.56 3.00 12.17
CA GLN A 96 16.49 3.67 11.25
C GLN A 96 16.24 3.27 9.79
N PHE A 97 16.01 1.98 9.52
CA PHE A 97 15.71 1.50 8.17
C PHE A 97 14.43 2.13 7.60
N PHE A 98 13.34 2.15 8.37
CA PHE A 98 12.06 2.67 7.90
C PHE A 98 12.09 4.20 7.75
N VAL A 99 12.68 4.94 8.69
CA VAL A 99 12.84 6.41 8.59
C VAL A 99 13.70 6.76 7.37
N TYR A 100 14.81 6.06 7.14
CA TYR A 100 15.61 6.29 5.94
C TYR A 100 14.83 6.02 4.65
N HIS A 101 13.95 5.02 4.65
CA HIS A 101 13.12 4.73 3.48
C HIS A 101 12.03 5.80 3.25
N ILE A 102 11.51 6.43 4.32
CA ILE A 102 10.63 7.61 4.22
C ILE A 102 11.39 8.77 3.58
N TYR A 103 12.61 9.05 4.04
CA TYR A 103 13.47 10.09 3.47
C TYR A 103 13.72 9.87 1.97
N LEU A 104 14.04 8.63 1.56
CA LEU A 104 14.19 8.29 0.15
C LEU A 104 12.88 8.54 -0.62
N TRP A 105 11.75 8.09 -0.09
CA TRP A 105 10.45 8.30 -0.72
C TRP A 105 10.12 9.78 -0.91
N GLN A 106 10.31 10.60 0.13
CA GLN A 106 10.11 12.04 0.06
C GLN A 106 11.01 12.70 -0.99
N THR A 107 12.27 12.26 -1.10
CA THR A 107 13.21 12.74 -2.13
C THR A 107 12.74 12.36 -3.53
N TYR A 108 12.25 11.15 -3.76
CA TYR A 108 11.70 10.77 -5.05
C TYR A 108 10.43 11.53 -5.39
N LEU A 109 9.57 11.77 -4.39
CA LEU A 109 8.31 12.47 -4.60
C LEU A 109 8.52 13.95 -4.88
N SER A 110 9.49 14.60 -4.22
CA SER A 110 9.86 15.98 -4.51
C SER A 110 10.36 16.13 -5.95
N VAL A 111 11.24 15.24 -6.41
CA VAL A 111 11.70 15.22 -7.81
C VAL A 111 10.53 14.94 -8.77
N ALA A 112 9.72 13.92 -8.49
CA ALA A 112 8.60 13.55 -9.35
C ALA A 112 7.56 14.68 -9.47
N SER A 113 7.33 15.42 -8.38
CA SER A 113 6.35 16.50 -8.35
C SER A 113 6.70 17.68 -9.25
N VAL A 114 7.99 17.97 -9.44
CA VAL A 114 8.45 19.01 -10.37
C VAL A 114 8.10 18.66 -11.82
N TYR A 115 8.12 17.37 -12.18
CA TYR A 115 7.86 16.93 -13.56
C TYR A 115 6.39 16.61 -13.85
N ILE A 116 5.69 15.99 -12.91
CA ILE A 116 4.32 15.47 -13.13
C ILE A 116 3.28 16.44 -12.58
N GLY A 117 3.57 17.09 -11.44
CA GLY A 117 2.60 17.87 -10.68
C GLY A 117 1.33 17.08 -10.31
N PHE A 118 0.33 17.78 -9.79
CA PHE A 118 -1.01 17.23 -9.53
C PHE A 118 -2.07 17.69 -10.56
N GLY A 119 -1.65 18.40 -11.62
CA GLY A 119 -2.55 18.93 -12.65
C GLY A 119 -3.38 17.85 -13.36
N PHE A 120 -2.89 16.61 -13.43
CA PHE A 120 -3.65 15.49 -13.99
C PHE A 120 -4.93 15.17 -13.19
N ILE A 121 -4.94 15.44 -11.87
CA ILE A 121 -6.12 15.27 -11.04
C ILE A 121 -7.17 16.32 -11.39
N SER A 122 -6.78 17.58 -11.56
CA SER A 122 -7.69 18.63 -12.03
C SER A 122 -8.24 18.31 -13.43
N LEU A 123 -7.40 17.81 -14.34
CA LEU A 123 -7.83 17.41 -15.68
C LEU A 123 -8.87 16.28 -15.64
N SER A 124 -8.74 15.35 -14.69
CA SER A 124 -9.65 14.20 -14.57
C SER A 124 -11.11 14.61 -14.28
N CYS A 125 -11.33 15.75 -13.64
CA CYS A 125 -12.67 16.28 -13.39
C CYS A 125 -13.43 16.62 -14.68
N PHE A 126 -12.74 17.12 -15.71
CA PHE A 126 -13.36 17.43 -17.01
C PHE A 126 -13.82 16.17 -17.77
N PHE A 127 -13.26 15.01 -17.44
CA PHE A 127 -13.69 13.71 -17.95
C PHE A 127 -14.78 13.06 -17.08
N GLY A 128 -15.24 13.73 -16.03
CA GLY A 128 -16.35 13.31 -15.19
C GLY A 128 -15.98 13.02 -13.75
N LEU A 129 -16.95 13.20 -12.84
CA LEU A 129 -16.75 13.03 -11.41
C LEU A 129 -16.31 11.61 -11.05
N SER A 130 -16.86 10.59 -11.72
CA SER A 130 -16.44 9.21 -11.48
C SER A 130 -15.00 8.94 -11.93
N VAL A 131 -14.53 9.59 -13.00
CA VAL A 131 -13.13 9.52 -13.46
C VAL A 131 -12.22 10.22 -12.46
N PHE A 132 -12.65 11.34 -11.89
CA PHE A 132 -11.95 12.02 -10.80
C PHE A 132 -11.77 11.12 -9.56
N PHE A 133 -12.81 10.44 -9.08
CA PHE A 133 -12.66 9.51 -7.96
C PHE A 133 -11.71 8.35 -8.26
N ALA A 134 -11.74 7.83 -9.49
CA ALA A 134 -10.80 6.80 -9.94
C ALA A 134 -9.36 7.34 -9.99
N ALA A 135 -9.16 8.59 -10.45
CA ALA A 135 -7.86 9.24 -10.48
C ALA A 135 -7.31 9.50 -9.07
N LEU A 136 -8.17 9.91 -8.13
CA LEU A 136 -7.81 10.08 -6.73
C LEU A 136 -7.41 8.74 -6.08
N SER A 137 -8.12 7.65 -6.40
CA SER A 137 -7.72 6.31 -5.95
C SER A 137 -6.36 5.88 -6.50
N ASP A 138 -6.06 6.19 -7.76
CA ASP A 138 -4.76 5.89 -8.37
C ASP A 138 -3.65 6.77 -7.76
N LEU A 139 -3.92 8.06 -7.53
CA LEU A 139 -2.98 8.96 -6.85
C LEU A 139 -2.68 8.50 -5.43
N LEU A 140 -3.70 8.17 -4.62
CA LEU A 140 -3.49 7.63 -3.28
C LEU A 140 -2.57 6.40 -3.33
N ARG A 141 -2.79 5.49 -4.29
CA ARG A 141 -1.92 4.31 -4.47
C ARG A 141 -0.46 4.68 -4.73
N LEU A 142 -0.23 5.69 -5.57
CA LEU A 142 1.12 6.17 -5.88
C LEU A 142 1.76 6.84 -4.66
N LEU A 143 1.04 7.76 -4.00
CA LEU A 143 1.54 8.49 -2.82
C LEU A 143 1.89 7.56 -1.65
N THR A 144 1.16 6.46 -1.49
CA THR A 144 1.35 5.51 -0.38
C THR A 144 2.15 4.26 -0.76
N VAL A 145 2.91 4.26 -1.86
CA VAL A 145 3.66 3.06 -2.29
C VAL A 145 4.67 2.59 -1.24
N HIS A 146 5.28 3.53 -0.51
CA HIS A 146 6.20 3.25 0.59
C HIS A 146 5.53 2.47 1.73
N ILE A 147 4.26 2.77 2.08
CA ILE A 147 3.48 2.00 3.07
C ILE A 147 3.28 0.55 2.61
N TYR A 148 3.01 0.35 1.31
CA TYR A 148 2.92 -1.00 0.75
C TYR A 148 4.27 -1.74 0.81
N CYS A 149 5.37 -1.06 0.50
CA CYS A 149 6.72 -1.62 0.67
C CYS A 149 6.98 -2.04 2.13
N PHE A 150 6.62 -1.20 3.10
CA PHE A 150 6.79 -1.50 4.53
C PHE A 150 6.01 -2.74 4.95
N HIS A 151 4.76 -2.84 4.51
CA HIS A 151 3.95 -4.05 4.71
C HIS A 151 4.64 -5.30 4.15
N ILE A 152 5.16 -5.26 2.92
CA ILE A 152 5.86 -6.41 2.33
C ILE A 152 7.13 -6.74 3.13
N TYR A 153 7.94 -5.75 3.48
CA TYR A 153 9.20 -5.98 4.21
C TYR A 153 8.92 -6.59 5.58
N ALA A 154 7.97 -6.05 6.33
CA ALA A 154 7.60 -6.57 7.63
C ALA A 154 6.97 -7.97 7.54
N PHE A 155 6.11 -8.21 6.55
CA PHE A 155 5.54 -9.55 6.29
C PHE A 155 6.62 -10.59 5.98
N LYS A 156 7.59 -10.24 5.12
CA LYS A 156 8.71 -11.13 4.78
C LYS A 156 9.59 -11.40 6.00
N LEU A 157 9.90 -10.37 6.80
CA LEU A 157 10.70 -10.49 8.01
C LEU A 157 10.00 -11.36 9.07
N ALA A 158 8.69 -11.16 9.28
CA ALA A 158 7.87 -11.98 10.17
C ALA A 158 7.79 -13.44 9.70
N THR A 159 7.60 -13.65 8.40
CA THR A 159 7.56 -15.00 7.81
C THR A 159 8.92 -15.70 7.99
N LEU A 160 10.03 -15.02 7.68
CA LEU A 160 11.37 -15.57 7.84
C LEU A 160 11.68 -15.95 9.29
N SER A 161 11.31 -15.09 10.25
CA SER A 161 11.53 -15.35 11.68
C SER A 161 10.68 -16.53 12.17
N VAL A 162 9.39 -16.60 11.82
CA VAL A 162 8.53 -17.73 12.17
C VAL A 162 9.00 -19.04 11.53
N MET A 163 9.42 -19.02 10.26
CA MET A 163 9.93 -20.22 9.58
C MET A 163 11.25 -20.69 10.17
N SER A 164 12.13 -19.77 10.55
CA SER A 164 13.39 -20.06 11.25
C SER A 164 13.14 -20.72 12.60
N ILE A 165 12.22 -20.17 13.39
CA ILE A 165 11.80 -20.73 14.68
C ILE A 165 11.20 -22.13 14.49
N LYS A 166 10.29 -22.31 13.52
CA LYS A 166 9.72 -23.63 13.18
C LYS A 166 10.80 -24.63 12.79
N SER A 167 11.81 -24.19 12.04
CA SER A 167 12.92 -25.05 11.62
C SER A 167 13.77 -25.49 12.82
N LEU A 168 14.15 -24.56 13.69
CA LEU A 168 14.91 -24.85 14.91
C LEU A 168 14.12 -25.70 15.91
N TRP A 169 12.80 -25.48 16.00
CA TRP A 169 11.92 -26.32 16.81
C TRP A 169 11.93 -27.78 16.37
N ARG A 170 11.92 -28.04 15.05
CA ARG A 170 12.10 -29.41 14.53
C ARG A 170 13.47 -29.96 14.89
N LEU A 171 14.51 -29.13 14.85
CA LEU A 171 15.87 -29.53 15.16
C LEU A 171 15.99 -30.05 16.61
N PHE A 172 15.38 -29.39 17.60
CA PHE A 172 15.33 -29.88 18.98
C PHE A 172 14.59 -31.20 19.15
N ARG A 173 13.60 -31.46 18.30
CA ARG A 173 12.89 -32.75 18.25
C ARG A 173 13.69 -33.84 17.52
N GLY A 174 14.96 -33.58 17.19
CA GLY A 174 15.81 -34.50 16.44
C GLY A 174 15.33 -34.71 15.01
N ARG A 175 14.67 -33.70 14.41
CA ARG A 175 14.05 -33.79 13.08
C ARG A 175 14.58 -32.68 12.15
N LYS A 176 14.96 -33.03 10.93
CA LYS A 176 15.43 -32.09 9.89
C LYS A 176 14.70 -32.34 8.57
N TYR A 177 14.26 -31.27 7.92
CA TYR A 177 13.68 -31.40 6.58
C TYR A 177 14.78 -31.64 5.55
N ASN A 178 14.61 -32.69 4.76
CA ASN A 178 15.51 -33.09 3.69
C ASN A 178 14.89 -32.70 2.34
N PRO A 179 15.42 -31.67 1.64
CA PRO A 179 14.85 -31.22 0.37
C PRO A 179 14.99 -32.25 -0.74
N LEU A 180 15.98 -33.15 -0.67
CA LEU A 180 16.19 -34.20 -1.68
C LEU A 180 15.11 -35.28 -1.63
N ARG A 181 14.65 -35.61 -0.41
CA ARG A 181 13.61 -36.64 -0.19
C ARG A 181 12.23 -36.06 0.10
N GLN A 182 12.10 -34.72 0.08
CA GLN A 182 10.87 -33.98 0.36
C GLN A 182 10.17 -34.43 1.66
N ARG A 183 10.95 -34.86 2.67
CA ARG A 183 10.42 -35.40 3.94
C ARG A 183 11.25 -34.94 5.14
N VAL A 184 10.70 -35.12 6.34
CA VAL A 184 11.39 -34.83 7.60
C VAL A 184 12.08 -36.11 8.08
N ASP A 185 13.40 -36.11 8.10
CA ASP A 185 14.24 -37.22 8.56
C ASP A 185 14.70 -36.97 10.01
N SER A 186 15.04 -38.04 10.73
CA SER A 186 15.70 -37.93 12.04
C SER A 186 17.16 -37.49 11.87
N VAL A 187 17.64 -36.66 12.79
CA VAL A 187 19.04 -36.19 12.81
C VAL A 187 19.57 -36.26 14.24
N LYS A 188 20.82 -36.72 14.38
CA LYS A 188 21.57 -36.67 15.63
C LYS A 188 22.49 -35.45 15.56
N LEU A 189 22.33 -34.53 16.49
CA LEU A 189 23.15 -33.33 16.59
C LEU A 189 24.31 -33.57 17.54
N ASP A 190 25.50 -33.06 17.18
CA ASP A 190 26.61 -32.95 18.12
C ASP A 190 26.25 -31.90 19.20
N THR A 191 26.86 -32.00 20.38
CA THR A 191 26.67 -31.09 21.52
C THR A 191 26.88 -29.63 21.11
N ARG A 192 27.89 -29.35 20.28
CA ARG A 192 28.17 -28.01 19.74
C ARG A 192 27.05 -27.49 18.84
N GLN A 193 26.49 -28.35 17.99
CA GLN A 193 25.39 -27.97 17.09
C GLN A 193 24.11 -27.68 17.86
N LEU A 194 23.83 -28.49 18.89
CA LEU A 194 22.70 -28.26 19.79
C LEU A 194 22.83 -26.92 20.52
N PHE A 195 24.02 -26.58 21.00
CA PHE A 195 24.29 -25.28 21.62
C PHE A 195 24.01 -24.12 20.67
N ILE A 196 24.56 -24.16 19.45
CA ILE A 196 24.34 -23.11 18.43
C ILE A 196 22.85 -22.98 18.07
N ALA A 197 22.16 -24.11 17.88
CA ALA A 197 20.72 -24.11 17.59
C ALA A 197 19.91 -23.48 18.73
N THR A 198 20.27 -23.79 19.99
CA THR A 198 19.65 -23.22 21.19
C THR A 198 19.85 -21.70 21.24
N LEU A 199 21.07 -21.24 20.98
CA LEU A 199 21.40 -19.81 20.96
C LEU A 199 20.58 -19.06 19.89
N PHE A 200 20.56 -19.54 18.64
CA PHE A 200 19.77 -18.91 17.59
C PHE A 200 18.27 -18.95 17.88
N PHE A 201 17.78 -20.05 18.44
CA PHE A 201 16.36 -20.19 18.79
C PHE A 201 15.94 -19.16 19.83
N ILE A 202 16.71 -19.03 20.91
CA ILE A 202 16.44 -18.06 21.98
C ILE A 202 16.52 -16.62 21.45
N ILE A 203 17.53 -16.30 20.63
CA ILE A 203 17.65 -14.98 20.01
C ILE A 203 16.41 -14.70 19.15
N LEU A 204 16.04 -15.59 18.23
CA LEU A 204 14.88 -15.40 17.37
C LEU A 204 13.58 -15.28 18.17
N LEU A 205 13.43 -16.07 19.23
CA LEU A 205 12.27 -16.02 20.11
C LEU A 205 12.12 -14.65 20.79
N PHE A 206 13.23 -14.05 21.24
CA PHE A 206 13.22 -12.71 21.84
C PHE A 206 13.11 -11.57 20.83
N LEU A 207 13.52 -11.79 19.58
CA LEU A 207 13.35 -10.81 18.50
C LEU A 207 11.93 -10.82 17.93
N LEU A 208 11.25 -11.97 17.94
CA LEU A 208 9.95 -12.16 17.30
C LEU A 208 8.88 -11.14 17.73
N PRO A 209 8.69 -10.79 19.03
CA PRO A 209 7.69 -9.81 19.43
C PRO A 209 7.88 -8.45 18.75
N THR A 210 9.13 -8.00 18.63
CA THR A 210 9.47 -6.73 17.95
C THR A 210 9.06 -6.81 16.48
N ILE A 211 9.44 -7.88 15.78
CA ILE A 211 9.10 -8.08 14.37
C ILE A 211 7.58 -8.11 14.16
N LEU A 212 6.85 -8.77 15.05
CA LEU A 212 5.40 -8.88 14.97
C LEU A 212 4.70 -7.54 15.17
N VAL A 213 5.15 -6.70 16.12
CA VAL A 213 4.59 -5.36 16.32
C VAL A 213 4.72 -4.52 15.04
N TYR A 214 5.91 -4.47 14.44
CA TYR A 214 6.12 -3.77 13.16
C TYR A 214 5.24 -4.33 12.04
N PHE A 215 5.11 -5.66 11.95
CA PHE A 215 4.23 -6.31 10.98
C PHE A 215 2.77 -5.88 11.17
N PHE A 216 2.23 -5.95 12.38
CA PHE A 216 0.83 -5.58 12.62
C PHE A 216 0.59 -4.10 12.34
N VAL A 217 1.48 -3.21 12.78
CA VAL A 217 1.33 -1.76 12.57
C VAL A 217 1.32 -1.41 11.08
N PHE A 218 2.31 -1.88 10.31
CA PHE A 218 2.35 -1.58 8.87
C PHE A 218 1.27 -2.32 8.09
N SER A 219 0.85 -3.50 8.52
CA SER A 219 -0.29 -4.19 7.94
C SER A 219 -1.60 -3.41 8.16
N SER A 220 -1.79 -2.82 9.34
CA SER A 220 -2.95 -1.96 9.64
C SER A 220 -2.95 -0.70 8.78
N LEU A 221 -1.80 -0.03 8.63
CA LEU A 221 -1.67 1.15 7.75
C LEU A 221 -1.98 0.80 6.29
N HIS A 222 -1.40 -0.29 5.78
CA HIS A 222 -1.66 -0.73 4.41
C HIS A 222 -3.14 -1.10 4.21
N CYS A 223 -3.77 -1.75 5.20
CA CYS A 223 -5.20 -2.05 5.17
C CYS A 223 -6.05 -0.77 5.15
N GLY A 224 -5.71 0.22 5.97
CA GLY A 224 -6.40 1.52 6.00
C GLY A 224 -6.34 2.25 4.66
N VAL A 225 -5.16 2.33 4.05
CA VAL A 225 -5.00 2.93 2.71
C VAL A 225 -5.80 2.16 1.65
N ARG A 226 -5.78 0.83 1.68
CA ARG A 226 -6.59 0.00 0.77
C ARG A 226 -8.08 0.26 0.96
N ALA A 227 -8.55 0.41 2.19
CA ALA A 227 -9.94 0.73 2.48
C ALA A 227 -10.34 2.10 1.90
N MET A 228 -9.49 3.12 2.06
CA MET A 228 -9.73 4.44 1.44
C MET A 228 -9.79 4.36 -0.09
N GLN A 229 -8.88 3.63 -0.73
CA GLN A 229 -8.92 3.41 -2.17
C GLN A 229 -10.22 2.72 -2.60
N MET A 230 -10.62 1.66 -1.89
CA MET A 230 -11.87 0.96 -2.20
C MET A 230 -13.10 1.86 -2.00
N ALA A 231 -13.11 2.71 -0.98
CA ALA A 231 -14.18 3.68 -0.77
C ALA A 231 -14.30 4.67 -1.95
N LEU A 232 -13.18 5.22 -2.44
CA LEU A 232 -13.18 6.09 -3.63
C LEU A 232 -13.69 5.37 -4.88
N LEU A 233 -13.27 4.11 -5.09
CA LEU A 233 -13.76 3.32 -6.21
C LEU A 233 -15.26 3.02 -6.09
N LEU A 234 -15.76 2.74 -4.90
CA LEU A 234 -17.18 2.55 -4.65
C LEU A 234 -17.96 3.84 -4.92
N LEU A 235 -17.47 5.00 -4.49
CA LEU A 235 -18.07 6.30 -4.83
C LEU A 235 -18.12 6.51 -6.34
N SER A 236 -17.04 6.18 -7.06
CA SER A 236 -17.02 6.26 -8.53
C SER A 236 -18.09 5.36 -9.18
N MET A 237 -18.33 4.18 -8.61
CA MET A 237 -19.31 3.19 -9.11
C MET A 237 -20.74 3.63 -8.81
N VAL A 238 -21.02 3.95 -7.55
CA VAL A 238 -22.34 4.38 -7.07
C VAL A 238 -22.81 5.61 -7.82
N GLN A 239 -21.93 6.61 -8.00
CA GLN A 239 -22.29 7.84 -8.71
C GLN A 239 -22.77 7.60 -10.14
N ASP A 240 -22.02 6.80 -10.89
CA ASP A 240 -22.32 6.50 -12.29
C ASP A 240 -23.57 5.61 -12.43
N GLU A 241 -23.84 4.76 -11.43
CA GLU A 241 -25.06 3.95 -11.37
C GLU A 241 -26.29 4.82 -11.10
N ILE A 242 -26.18 5.78 -10.16
CA ILE A 242 -27.25 6.76 -9.91
C ILE A 242 -27.57 7.54 -11.20
N ILE A 243 -26.55 8.04 -11.91
CA ILE A 243 -26.75 8.74 -13.19
C ILE A 243 -27.46 7.83 -14.21
N PHE A 244 -27.07 6.56 -14.29
CA PHE A 244 -27.70 5.60 -15.19
C PHE A 244 -29.16 5.34 -14.84
N CYS A 245 -29.49 5.16 -13.55
CA CYS A 245 -30.86 4.99 -13.08
C CYS A 245 -31.74 6.21 -13.42
N VAL A 246 -31.23 7.43 -13.19
CA VAL A 246 -31.95 8.68 -13.51
C VAL A 246 -32.22 8.80 -15.01
N LEU A 247 -31.23 8.50 -15.85
CA LEU A 247 -31.40 8.52 -17.30
C LEU A 247 -32.42 7.47 -17.77
N LYS A 248 -32.36 6.25 -17.24
CA LYS A 248 -33.29 5.18 -17.62
C LYS A 248 -34.74 5.52 -17.26
N GLN A 249 -34.97 6.17 -16.13
CA GLN A 249 -36.30 6.61 -15.72
C GLN A 249 -36.87 7.68 -16.67
N HIS A 250 -36.03 8.49 -17.31
CA HIS A 250 -36.49 9.53 -18.23
C HIS A 250 -36.82 9.00 -19.64
N TYR A 251 -36.40 7.77 -19.96
CA TYR A 251 -36.62 7.13 -21.27
C TYR A 251 -37.73 6.08 -21.27
N ASN A 252 -38.20 5.65 -20.09
CA ASN A 252 -39.35 4.75 -19.92
C ASN A 252 -40.60 5.56 -19.56
#